data_AF-X0XZG0-F1
#
_entry.id   AF-X0XZG0-F1
#
_cell.length_a   1.000
_cell.length_b   1.000
_cell.length_c   1.000
_cell.angle_alpha   90.00
_cell.angle_beta   90.00
_cell.angle_gamma   90.00
#
_symmetry.space_group_name_H-M   'P 1'
#
loop_
_entity.id
_entity.type
_entity.pdbx_description
1 polymer ?
#
loop_
_entity_poly.entity_id
_entity_poly.type
_entity_poly.pdbx_seq_one_letter_code
_entity_poly.pdbx_strand_id
1 'polypeptide(L)'
;LSAELDEKTLRQALNLAVEHGTLLHATLNINGVLEDVYSLTAPMYRDRQPPTVNVFALYEQNIGMITPIIAEELKEAEKLYPPQWIKEAFKEAVTLNKRSWKYIARILERWASEGKDSGEYRRSIKKDDPDKYIKGRYGHLVKR
;
A
#
# COMPACT_ATOMS: atom_id res chain seq x y z
N LEU A 1 -4.83 8.40 -40.57
CA LEU A 1 -4.87 7.03 -41.13
C LEU A 1 -4.57 6.07 -39.98
N SER A 2 -5.62 5.67 -39.27
CA SER A 2 -5.55 4.65 -38.23
C SER A 2 -5.29 3.33 -38.93
N ALA A 3 -4.14 2.70 -38.70
CA ALA A 3 -3.87 1.38 -39.21
C ALA A 3 -4.84 0.42 -38.52
N GLU A 4 -5.91 0.04 -39.22
CA GLU A 4 -6.69 -1.14 -38.87
C GLU A 4 -5.69 -2.30 -38.85
N LEU A 5 -5.33 -2.77 -37.65
CA LEU A 5 -4.46 -3.92 -37.50
C LEU A 5 -5.21 -5.10 -38.14
N ASP A 6 -4.69 -5.61 -39.25
CA ASP A 6 -5.30 -6.70 -40.00
C ASP A 6 -5.59 -7.87 -39.05
N GLU A 7 -6.83 -8.35 -39.05
CA GLU A 7 -7.31 -9.34 -38.07
C GLU A 7 -6.47 -10.62 -38.07
N LYS A 8 -5.91 -10.99 -39.23
CA LYS A 8 -5.00 -12.14 -39.34
C LYS A 8 -3.68 -11.87 -38.63
N THR A 9 -3.18 -10.66 -38.73
CA THR A 9 -1.97 -10.22 -38.02
C THR A 9 -2.19 -10.25 -36.50
N LEU A 10 -3.37 -9.82 -36.03
CA LEU A 10 -3.74 -9.93 -34.61
C LEU A 10 -3.80 -11.38 -34.14
N ARG A 11 -4.47 -12.26 -34.90
CA ARG A 11 -4.57 -13.70 -34.56
C ARG A 11 -3.20 -14.38 -34.54
N GLN A 12 -2.33 -14.06 -35.50
CA GLN A 12 -0.98 -14.59 -35.54
C GLN A 12 -0.15 -14.12 -34.34
N ALA A 13 -0.23 -12.84 -33.99
CA ALA A 13 0.47 -12.29 -32.83
C ALA A 13 0.00 -12.91 -31.51
N LEU A 14 -1.31 -13.14 -31.35
CA LEU A 14 -1.87 -13.79 -30.16
C LEU A 14 -1.44 -15.25 -30.04
N ASN A 15 -1.46 -16.02 -31.13
CA ASN A 15 -0.99 -17.41 -31.13
C ASN A 15 0.50 -17.51 -30.79
N LEU A 16 1.33 -16.65 -31.39
CA LEU A 16 2.76 -16.57 -31.08
C LEU A 16 2.99 -16.28 -29.59
N ALA A 17 2.22 -15.36 -29.01
CA ALA A 17 2.34 -15.04 -27.59
C ALA A 17 1.91 -16.20 -26.67
N VAL A 18 0.93 -17.01 -27.08
CA VAL A 18 0.55 -18.23 -26.36
C VAL A 18 1.65 -19.29 -26.46
N GLU A 19 2.22 -19.51 -27.64
CA GLU A 19 3.34 -20.45 -27.84
C GLU A 19 4.58 -20.06 -27.03
N HIS A 20 4.87 -18.75 -26.95
CA HIS A 20 5.96 -18.23 -26.15
C HIS A 20 5.65 -18.14 -24.64
N GLY A 21 4.45 -18.54 -24.20
CA GLY A 21 4.04 -18.58 -22.80
C GLY A 21 3.84 -17.21 -22.15
N THR A 22 3.72 -16.14 -22.95
CA THR A 22 3.43 -14.77 -22.49
C THR A 22 1.92 -14.50 -22.35
N LEU A 23 1.11 -15.33 -23.00
CA LEU A 23 -0.35 -15.35 -22.91
C LEU A 23 -0.84 -16.77 -22.59
N LEU A 24 -1.91 -16.88 -21.81
CA LEU A 24 -2.73 -18.08 -21.66
C LEU A 24 -3.95 -17.94 -22.55
N HIS A 25 -4.34 -19.04 -23.16
CA HIS A 25 -5.55 -19.13 -23.97
C HIS A 25 -6.49 -20.17 -23.35
N ALA A 26 -7.77 -19.83 -23.22
CA ALA A 26 -8.82 -20.73 -22.76
C ALA A 26 -10.10 -20.50 -23.56
N THR A 27 -10.72 -21.58 -24.02
CA THR A 27 -12.05 -21.57 -24.63
C THR A 27 -13.11 -21.74 -23.55
N LEU A 28 -13.92 -20.72 -23.27
CA LEU A 28 -15.02 -20.80 -22.31
C LEU A 28 -16.35 -20.88 -23.05
N ASN A 29 -17.24 -21.77 -22.57
CA ASN A 29 -18.62 -21.80 -23.02
C ASN A 29 -19.43 -20.81 -22.18
N ILE A 30 -19.71 -19.64 -22.74
CA ILE A 30 -20.50 -18.60 -22.10
C ILE A 30 -21.86 -18.57 -22.80
N ASN A 31 -22.91 -18.99 -22.09
CA ASN A 31 -24.29 -19.00 -22.60
C ASN A 31 -24.51 -19.81 -23.90
N GLY A 32 -23.75 -20.89 -24.11
CA GLY A 32 -23.85 -21.73 -25.31
C GLY A 32 -22.95 -21.30 -26.46
N VAL A 33 -22.21 -20.20 -26.31
CA VAL A 33 -21.22 -19.72 -27.28
C VAL A 33 -19.83 -20.03 -26.74
N LEU A 34 -19.00 -20.67 -27.57
CA LEU A 34 -17.59 -20.89 -27.27
C LEU A 34 -16.82 -19.61 -27.59
N GLU A 35 -16.31 -18.93 -26.58
CA GLU A 35 -15.48 -17.74 -26.71
C GLU A 35 -14.02 -18.02 -26.35
N ASP A 36 -13.11 -17.49 -27.18
CA ASP A 36 -11.67 -17.55 -26.98
C ASP A 36 -11.21 -16.42 -26.03
N VAL A 37 -10.80 -16.78 -24.82
CA VAL A 37 -10.32 -15.84 -23.80
C VAL A 37 -8.80 -15.93 -23.69
N TYR A 38 -8.13 -14.79 -23.91
CA TYR A 38 -6.68 -14.66 -23.78
C TYR A 38 -6.35 -13.90 -22.49
N SER A 39 -5.60 -14.52 -21.57
CA SER A 39 -5.17 -13.92 -20.30
C SER A 39 -3.65 -13.73 -20.30
N LEU A 40 -3.15 -12.54 -19.97
CA LEU A 40 -1.69 -12.32 -19.86
C LEU A 40 -1.11 -13.20 -18.74
N THR A 41 -0.04 -13.96 -19.04
CA THR A 41 0.75 -14.54 -17.95
C THR A 41 1.42 -13.40 -17.21
N ALA A 42 1.32 -13.39 -15.89
CA ALA A 42 1.80 -12.29 -15.06
C ALA A 42 3.21 -12.53 -14.46
N PRO A 43 4.29 -12.84 -15.22
CA PRO A 43 5.62 -12.56 -14.72
C PRO A 43 6.09 -11.14 -15.05
N MET A 44 5.54 -10.46 -16.07
CA MET A 44 6.09 -9.18 -16.57
C MET A 44 5.55 -7.90 -15.92
N TYR A 45 4.51 -7.99 -15.09
CA TYR A 45 4.00 -6.85 -14.30
C TYR A 45 4.33 -6.98 -12.81
N ARG A 46 5.18 -7.93 -12.41
CA ARG A 46 5.58 -8.05 -11.00
C ARG A 46 6.62 -7.00 -10.59
N ASP A 47 7.38 -6.45 -11.54
CA ASP A 47 8.45 -5.46 -11.29
C ASP A 47 8.04 -4.00 -11.49
N ARG A 48 6.85 -3.70 -12.06
CA ARG A 48 6.40 -2.33 -12.35
C ARG A 48 5.36 -1.76 -11.38
N GLN A 49 4.89 -2.56 -10.43
CA GLN A 49 4.26 -1.98 -9.25
C GLN A 49 5.41 -1.69 -8.28
N PRO A 50 5.63 -0.44 -7.83
CA PRO A 50 6.50 -0.24 -6.68
C PRO A 50 5.99 -1.19 -5.61
N PRO A 51 6.86 -1.99 -4.95
CA PRO A 51 6.43 -3.03 -4.01
C PRO A 51 5.40 -2.38 -3.09
N THR A 52 4.13 -2.78 -3.21
CA THR A 52 3.06 -2.16 -2.46
C THR A 52 3.43 -2.37 -1.01
N VAL A 53 3.76 -1.28 -0.33
CA VAL A 53 4.21 -1.34 1.05
C VAL A 53 3.00 -1.80 1.86
N ASN A 54 2.96 -3.08 2.17
CA ASN A 54 1.90 -3.64 2.98
C ASN A 54 2.13 -3.18 4.43
N VAL A 55 1.31 -2.21 4.85
CA VAL A 55 1.40 -1.58 6.17
C VAL A 55 1.18 -2.58 7.30
N PHE A 56 0.33 -3.59 7.10
CA PHE A 56 0.10 -4.68 8.06
C PHE A 56 1.35 -5.53 8.21
N ALA A 57 1.97 -5.92 7.10
CA ALA A 57 3.21 -6.70 7.13
C ALA A 57 4.34 -5.94 7.86
N LEU A 58 4.48 -4.63 7.60
CA LEU A 58 5.43 -3.78 8.33
C LEU A 58 5.16 -3.77 9.83
N TYR A 59 3.89 -3.71 10.22
CA TYR A 59 3.50 -3.74 11.62
C TYR A 59 3.83 -5.07 12.28
N GLU A 60 3.42 -6.19 11.67
CA GLU A 60 3.62 -7.53 12.22
C GLU A 60 5.10 -7.88 12.35
N GLN A 61 5.90 -7.53 11.34
CA GLN A 61 7.34 -7.81 11.34
C GLN A 61 8.11 -7.04 12.41
N ASN A 62 7.67 -5.82 12.75
CA ASN A 62 8.45 -4.92 13.61
C ASN A 62 7.87 -4.76 15.02
N ILE A 63 6.56 -4.81 15.18
CA ILE A 63 5.84 -4.51 16.42
C ILE A 63 5.22 -5.78 17.02
N GLY A 64 4.49 -6.55 16.20
CA GLY A 64 3.85 -7.79 16.62
C GLY A 64 2.36 -7.85 16.24
N MET A 65 1.55 -8.50 17.06
CA MET A 65 0.14 -8.80 16.76
C MET A 65 -0.69 -7.54 16.51
N ILE A 66 -1.45 -7.57 15.42
CA ILE A 66 -2.39 -6.50 15.08
C ILE A 66 -3.70 -6.72 15.82
N THR A 67 -4.08 -5.77 16.67
CA THR A 67 -5.41 -5.75 17.29
C THR A 67 -6.42 -5.12 16.32
N PRO A 68 -7.72 -5.43 16.42
CA PRO A 68 -8.74 -4.86 15.54
C PRO A 68 -8.76 -3.33 15.50
N ILE A 69 -8.45 -2.67 16.62
CA ILE A 69 -8.36 -1.21 16.70
C ILE A 69 -7.20 -0.69 15.86
N ILE A 70 -6.02 -1.29 16.01
CA ILE A 70 -4.84 -0.92 15.24
C ILE A 70 -5.05 -1.20 13.75
N ALA A 71 -5.74 -2.30 13.41
CA ALA A 71 -6.04 -2.62 12.01
C ALA A 71 -6.81 -1.50 11.31
N GLU A 72 -7.79 -0.90 11.99
CA GLU A 72 -8.53 0.24 11.45
C GLU A 72 -7.63 1.47 11.30
N GLU A 73 -6.79 1.77 12.30
CA GLU A 73 -5.86 2.91 12.22
C GLU A 73 -4.83 2.74 11.08
N LEU A 74 -4.34 1.52 10.84
CA LEU A 74 -3.43 1.22 9.73
C LEU A 74 -4.11 1.46 8.37
N LYS A 75 -5.39 1.08 8.21
CA LYS A 75 -6.18 1.36 7.00
C LYS A 75 -6.40 2.86 6.80
N GLU A 76 -6.64 3.60 7.87
CA GLU A 76 -6.77 5.06 7.80
C GLU A 76 -5.44 5.70 7.37
N ALA A 77 -4.32 5.28 7.96
CA ALA A 77 -3.00 5.77 7.60
C ALA A 77 -2.64 5.49 6.12
N GLU A 78 -3.00 4.31 5.60
CA GLU A 78 -2.80 3.95 4.19
C GLU A 78 -3.55 4.88 3.23
N LYS A 79 -4.72 5.38 3.63
CA LYS A 79 -5.51 6.34 2.84
C LYS A 79 -4.99 7.77 2.94
N LEU A 80 -4.48 8.14 4.12
CA LEU A 80 -4.07 9.52 4.43
C LEU A 80 -2.65 9.82 3.99
N TYR A 81 -1.74 8.85 4.03
CA TYR A 81 -0.31 9.07 3.84
C TYR A 81 0.27 8.26 2.69
N PRO A 82 1.25 8.83 1.94
CA PRO A 82 1.97 8.08 0.94
C PRO A 82 2.68 6.85 1.54
N PRO A 83 2.76 5.71 0.81
CA PRO A 83 3.37 4.48 1.32
C PRO A 83 4.85 4.66 1.69
N GLN A 84 5.56 5.58 1.02
CA GLN A 84 6.93 5.93 1.34
C GLN A 84 7.06 6.61 2.71
N TRP A 85 6.05 7.37 3.14
CA TRP A 85 6.06 8.00 4.47
C TRP A 85 5.80 6.95 5.53
N ILE A 86 4.84 6.04 5.31
CA ILE A 86 4.57 4.96 6.25
C ILE A 86 5.84 4.13 6.47
N LYS A 87 6.49 3.68 5.39
CA LYS A 87 7.74 2.90 5.48
C LYS A 87 8.83 3.59 6.29
N GLU A 88 9.08 4.86 6.02
CA GLU A 88 10.14 5.62 6.70
C GLU A 88 9.80 5.90 8.16
N ALA A 89 8.52 6.16 8.50
CA ALA A 89 8.08 6.35 9.88
C ALA A 89 8.25 5.07 10.71
N PHE A 90 7.92 3.91 10.13
CA PHE A 90 8.20 2.60 10.75
C PHE A 90 9.70 2.39 10.98
N LYS A 91 10.52 2.70 9.98
CA LYS A 91 11.98 2.58 10.07
C LYS A 91 12.55 3.45 11.19
N GLU A 92 12.08 4.69 11.33
CA GLU A 92 12.52 5.59 12.39
C GLU A 92 12.10 5.09 13.78
N ALA A 93 10.85 4.61 13.92
CA ALA A 93 10.36 4.00 15.16
C ALA A 93 11.16 2.75 15.58
N VAL A 94 11.53 1.90 14.62
CA VAL A 94 12.35 0.69 14.87
C VAL A 94 13.77 1.05 15.26
N THR A 95 14.39 1.99 14.55
CA THR A 95 15.77 2.44 14.81
C THR A 95 15.90 3.04 16.21
N LEU A 96 14.87 3.77 16.66
CA LEU A 96 14.81 4.35 18.01
C LEU A 96 14.31 3.36 19.08
N ASN A 97 13.99 2.12 18.69
CA ASN A 97 13.35 1.10 19.51
C ASN A 97 12.06 1.61 20.20
N LYS A 98 11.37 2.58 19.59
CA LYS A 98 10.07 3.15 20.01
C LYS A 98 8.97 2.60 19.10
N ARG A 99 8.85 1.27 19.10
CA ARG A 99 8.00 0.47 18.21
C ARG A 99 6.52 0.47 18.64
N SER A 100 5.95 1.65 18.85
CA SER A 100 4.52 1.81 19.16
C SER A 100 3.80 2.53 18.04
N TRP A 101 2.57 2.08 17.74
CA TRP A 101 1.73 2.73 16.74
C TRP A 101 1.56 4.23 17.03
N LYS A 102 1.31 4.58 18.30
CA LYS A 102 1.22 5.97 18.76
C LYS A 102 2.45 6.81 18.41
N TYR A 103 3.64 6.22 18.44
CA TYR A 103 4.87 6.92 18.06
C TYR A 103 4.96 7.11 16.54
N ILE A 104 4.60 6.08 15.77
CA ILE A 104 4.59 6.11 14.30
C ILE A 104 3.56 7.13 13.78
N ALA A 105 2.34 7.11 14.33
CA ALA A 105 1.28 8.07 13.99
C ALA A 105 1.77 9.51 14.20
N ARG A 106 2.45 9.78 15.31
CA ARG A 106 3.01 11.12 15.59
C ARG A 106 4.07 11.55 14.58
N ILE A 107 4.90 10.63 14.08
CA ILE A 107 5.87 10.93 13.01
C ILE A 107 5.13 11.31 11.72
N LEU A 108 4.09 10.55 11.36
CA LEU A 108 3.28 10.80 10.17
C LEU A 108 2.52 12.14 10.26
N GLU A 109 1.92 12.45 11.40
CA GLU A 109 1.25 13.73 11.66
C GLU A 109 2.24 14.90 11.54
N ARG A 110 3.43 14.75 12.10
CA ARG A 110 4.50 15.75 12.00
C ARG A 110 4.89 15.98 10.55
N TRP A 111 5.14 14.93 9.77
CA TRP A 111 5.48 15.07 8.34
C TRP A 111 4.34 15.66 7.51
N ALA A 112 3.08 15.39 7.87
CA ALA A 112 1.93 16.01 7.23
C ALA A 112 1.83 17.52 7.51
N SER A 113 2.31 17.96 8.67
CA SER A 113 2.23 19.37 9.11
C SER A 113 3.46 20.19 8.69
N GLU A 114 4.66 19.61 8.80
CA GLU A 114 5.95 20.30 8.62
C GLU A 114 6.63 19.95 7.27
N GLY A 115 6.11 18.98 6.52
CA GLY A 115 6.75 18.42 5.32
C GLY A 115 7.90 17.46 5.67
N LYS A 116 8.08 16.38 4.90
CA LYS A 116 9.06 15.30 5.17
C LYS A 116 10.52 15.78 5.22
N ASP A 117 10.85 16.91 4.57
CA ASP A 117 12.20 17.47 4.45
C ASP A 117 12.59 18.49 5.54
N SER A 118 11.72 18.75 6.53
CA SER A 118 12.01 19.69 7.63
C SER A 118 12.88 19.06 8.73
N GLY A 119 13.95 18.37 8.31
CA GLY A 119 14.96 17.73 9.15
C GLY A 119 15.89 18.69 9.90
N GLU A 120 15.66 19.99 9.83
CA GLU A 120 16.52 21.04 10.42
C GLU A 120 15.75 21.91 11.42
N TYR A 121 15.15 21.32 12.45
CA TYR A 121 15.00 22.06 13.71
C TYR A 121 15.01 21.15 14.93
N ARG A 122 16.20 20.68 15.25
CA ARG A 122 16.54 20.30 16.61
C ARG A 122 16.42 21.57 17.47
N ARG A 123 15.33 21.67 18.25
CA ARG A 123 15.17 22.31 19.58
C ARG A 123 14.20 23.50 19.65
N SER A 124 13.27 23.41 20.61
CA SER A 124 12.31 24.43 21.12
C SER A 124 11.08 24.60 20.22
N ILE A 125 9.83 24.47 20.69
CA ILE A 125 9.23 25.13 21.86
C ILE A 125 8.20 24.22 22.56
N LYS A 126 8.04 24.44 23.87
CA LYS A 126 7.13 23.78 24.80
C LYS A 126 5.65 23.78 24.36
N LYS A 127 4.95 22.76 24.87
CA LYS A 127 3.51 22.70 25.19
C LYS A 127 2.54 22.73 24.00
N ASP A 128 2.09 21.54 23.61
CA ASP A 128 0.65 21.30 23.52
C ASP A 128 0.38 19.87 24.03
N ASP A 129 -0.59 19.76 24.93
CA ASP A 129 -0.94 18.55 25.67
C ASP A 129 -1.17 17.36 24.73
N PRO A 130 -0.49 16.21 24.93
CA PRO A 130 -0.65 15.00 24.13
C PRO A 130 -2.03 14.30 24.27
N ASP A 131 -3.01 14.97 24.89
CA ASP A 131 -4.36 14.49 25.18
C ASP A 131 -5.41 14.84 24.10
N LYS A 132 -5.05 15.59 23.05
CA LYS A 132 -6.03 15.98 22.02
C LYS A 132 -6.47 14.86 21.07
N TYR A 133 -5.70 13.79 20.90
CA TYR A 133 -6.03 12.68 19.99
C TYR A 133 -6.67 11.47 20.70
N ILE A 134 -6.90 11.57 22.02
CA ILE A 134 -7.80 10.66 22.75
C ILE A 134 -9.27 11.12 22.59
N LYS A 135 -9.54 12.09 21.71
CA LYS A 135 -10.88 12.61 21.43
C LYS A 135 -11.52 11.98 20.19
N GLY A 136 -11.29 10.68 19.99
CA GLY A 136 -12.21 9.78 19.29
C GLY A 136 -13.13 9.07 20.29
N ARG A 137 -14.04 8.21 19.81
CA ARG A 137 -15.10 7.51 20.59
C ARG A 137 -14.63 6.64 21.78
N TYR A 138 -13.39 6.74 22.25
CA TYR A 138 -12.81 5.88 23.28
C TYR A 138 -11.96 6.60 24.34
N GLY A 139 -12.03 7.93 24.44
CA GLY A 139 -11.43 8.69 25.55
C GLY A 139 -11.95 8.33 26.96
N HIS A 140 -13.01 7.53 27.04
CA HIS A 140 -13.61 7.06 28.29
C HIS A 140 -13.22 5.62 28.69
N LEU A 141 -12.44 4.90 27.87
CA LEU A 141 -12.08 3.49 28.16
C LEU A 141 -10.76 3.33 28.94
N VAL A 142 -10.00 4.41 29.13
CA VAL A 142 -8.76 4.37 29.92
C VAL A 142 -9.06 4.88 31.32
N LYS A 143 -9.51 3.96 32.19
CA LYS A 143 -9.62 4.22 33.62
C LYS A 143 -8.29 3.86 34.28
N ARG A 144 -7.65 4.84 34.92
CA ARG A 144 -6.50 4.63 35.81
C ARG A 144 -6.93 3.97 37.10
#